data_AF-A0A167EKY9-F1
#
_entry.id   AF-A0A167EKY9-F1
#
_cell.length_a   1.000
_cell.length_b   1.000
_cell.length_c   1.000
_cell.angle_alpha   90.00
_cell.angle_beta   90.00
_cell.angle_gamma   90.00
#
_symmetry.space_group_name_H-M   'P 1'
#
loop_
_entity.id
_entity.type
_entity.pdbx_description
1 polymer ?
#
loop_
_entity_poly.entity_id
_entity_poly.type
_entity_poly.pdbx_seq_one_letter_code
_entity_poly.pdbx_strand_id
1 'polypeptide(L)'
;MRVDVNVSVNGGQRCEIKNLFSTSAVVHAIKAEFERQKRDIQNGKTIEPETRGWDGKNTWKLRGKEDAVDYRYMPDPELMPISVGPEIVEQIKQQLPRLPDDIFQELLKPPFSVPVVDARTMMAGSSTKLVEYYYKVYNAFKANGGTKPSVISNWIVHRLLGELNQNNKQFDESVVPATFLADLMVRVEKKKITKTSGALILKHVVANGLETNQTIDDLIDQFDLGKAEDSAQDVHVALQTVCQKVIAKHPDVIDRIKTNPKSIKFLVGQVMREFQGRVDAASIESMLKSLL
;
A
#
# COMPACT_ATOMS: atom_id res chain seq x y z
N MET A 1 -22.79 7.07 4.52
CA MET A 1 -23.09 7.75 3.24
C MET A 1 -24.36 7.14 2.65
N ARG A 2 -25.29 7.95 2.17
CA ARG A 2 -26.51 7.49 1.46
C ARG A 2 -26.41 7.99 0.03
N VAL A 3 -26.79 7.15 -0.93
CA VAL A 3 -26.74 7.49 -2.36
C VAL A 3 -28.04 7.04 -3.00
N ASP A 4 -28.71 7.96 -3.67
CA ASP A 4 -29.79 7.67 -4.61
C ASP A 4 -29.26 7.88 -6.03
N VAL A 5 -29.65 7.02 -6.96
CA VAL A 5 -29.10 7.04 -8.33
C VAL A 5 -30.22 7.24 -9.33
N ASN A 6 -29.96 8.07 -10.33
CA ASN A 6 -30.92 8.35 -11.39
C ASN A 6 -30.39 7.82 -12.72
N VAL A 7 -31.13 6.89 -13.33
CA VAL A 7 -30.72 6.21 -14.56
C VAL A 7 -31.72 6.49 -15.67
N SER A 8 -31.21 6.87 -16.84
CA SER A 8 -31.95 7.02 -18.09
C SER A 8 -31.07 6.51 -19.24
N VAL A 9 -31.66 5.78 -20.17
CA VAL A 9 -31.01 5.31 -21.39
C VAL A 9 -31.39 6.21 -22.56
N ASN A 10 -30.40 6.66 -23.34
CA ASN A 10 -30.59 7.50 -24.54
C ASN A 10 -31.41 8.78 -24.31
N GLY A 11 -31.32 9.39 -23.13
CA GLY A 11 -32.09 10.59 -22.79
C GLY A 11 -33.59 10.35 -22.61
N GLY A 12 -34.02 9.09 -22.47
CA GLY A 12 -35.40 8.73 -22.17
C GLY A 12 -35.81 9.08 -20.73
N GLN A 13 -36.97 8.58 -20.31
CA GLN A 13 -37.47 8.81 -18.96
C GLN A 13 -36.55 8.23 -17.89
N ARG A 14 -36.51 8.92 -16.74
CA ARG A 14 -35.56 8.65 -15.66
C ARG A 14 -36.22 7.80 -14.57
N CYS A 15 -35.55 6.72 -14.20
CA CYS A 15 -35.87 5.96 -12.99
C CYS A 15 -34.89 6.34 -11.86
N GLU A 16 -35.42 6.56 -10.66
CA GLU A 16 -34.64 6.84 -9.44
C GLU A 16 -34.56 5.57 -8.61
N ILE A 17 -33.35 5.09 -8.31
CA ILE A 17 -33.09 3.93 -7.47
C ILE A 17 -32.68 4.41 -6.07
N LYS A 18 -33.38 3.92 -5.05
CA LYS A 18 -33.13 4.24 -3.64
C LYS A 18 -32.59 3.04 -2.88
N ASN A 19 -32.16 3.29 -1.64
CA ASN A 19 -31.69 2.29 -0.68
C ASN A 19 -30.40 1.57 -1.10
N LEU A 20 -29.43 2.34 -1.64
CA LEU A 20 -28.12 1.82 -2.02
C LEU A 20 -27.13 2.04 -0.87
N PHE A 21 -26.80 0.95 -0.17
CA PHE A 21 -26.00 1.00 1.06
C PHE A 21 -24.49 0.84 0.84
N SER A 22 -24.05 0.49 -0.37
CA SER A 22 -22.63 0.31 -0.69
C SER A 22 -22.31 0.78 -2.11
N THR A 23 -21.04 1.10 -2.36
CA THR A 23 -20.55 1.46 -3.70
C THR A 23 -20.76 0.32 -4.70
N SER A 24 -20.62 -0.94 -4.26
CA SER A 24 -20.93 -2.12 -5.07
C SER A 24 -22.43 -2.18 -5.41
N ALA A 25 -23.31 -1.92 -4.45
CA ALA A 25 -24.75 -1.86 -4.69
C ALA A 25 -25.10 -0.77 -5.71
N VAL A 26 -24.48 0.42 -5.60
CA VAL A 26 -24.64 1.51 -6.59
C VAL A 26 -24.29 1.03 -8.00
N VAL A 27 -23.11 0.44 -8.19
CA VAL A 27 -22.65 -0.02 -9.50
C VAL A 27 -23.56 -1.13 -10.06
N HIS A 28 -23.92 -2.11 -9.24
CA HIS A 28 -24.76 -3.22 -9.68
C HIS A 28 -26.20 -2.79 -9.98
N ALA A 29 -26.77 -1.90 -9.17
CA ALA A 29 -28.10 -1.35 -9.41
C ALA A 29 -28.17 -0.55 -10.70
N ILE A 30 -27.15 0.27 -11.00
CA ILE A 30 -27.05 1.00 -12.28
C ILE A 30 -27.03 0.02 -13.45
N LYS A 31 -26.19 -1.02 -13.40
CA LYS A 31 -26.09 -2.02 -14.47
C LYS A 31 -27.40 -2.78 -14.68
N ALA A 32 -28.04 -3.20 -13.59
CA ALA A 32 -29.31 -3.91 -13.65
C ALA A 32 -30.43 -3.03 -14.24
N GLU A 33 -30.50 -1.76 -13.82
CA GLU A 33 -31.50 -0.82 -14.35
C GLU A 33 -31.24 -0.47 -15.81
N PHE A 34 -29.98 -0.29 -16.20
CA PHE A 34 -29.60 -0.08 -17.59
C PHE A 34 -30.04 -1.25 -18.48
N GLU A 35 -29.72 -2.50 -18.10
CA GLU A 35 -30.11 -3.67 -18.90
C GLU A 35 -31.64 -3.86 -18.93
N ARG A 36 -32.35 -3.55 -17.83
CA ARG A 36 -33.83 -3.55 -17.82
C ARG A 36 -34.38 -2.53 -18.82
N GLN A 37 -33.97 -1.27 -18.71
CA GLN A 37 -34.46 -0.20 -19.60
C GLN A 37 -34.15 -0.51 -21.06
N LYS A 38 -32.91 -0.94 -21.35
CA LYS A 38 -32.49 -1.37 -22.68
C LYS A 38 -33.38 -2.48 -23.24
N ARG A 39 -33.65 -3.53 -22.45
CA ARG A 39 -34.54 -4.62 -22.86
C ARG A 39 -35.96 -4.13 -23.12
N ASP A 40 -36.50 -3.28 -22.26
CA ASP A 40 -37.85 -2.76 -22.42
C ASP A 40 -37.94 -1.90 -23.70
N ILE A 41 -36.97 -1.02 -23.94
CA ILE A 41 -36.86 -0.21 -25.16
C ILE A 41 -36.75 -1.08 -26.42
N GLN A 42 -35.90 -2.12 -26.40
CA GLN A 42 -35.72 -3.03 -27.54
C GLN A 42 -36.99 -3.82 -27.88
N ASN A 43 -37.85 -4.06 -26.89
CA ASN A 43 -39.16 -4.70 -27.08
C ASN A 43 -40.27 -3.69 -27.41
N GLY A 44 -39.92 -2.44 -27.74
CA GLY A 44 -40.89 -1.39 -28.09
C GLY A 44 -41.69 -0.84 -26.91
N LYS A 45 -41.25 -1.08 -25.67
CA LYS A 45 -41.91 -0.54 -24.47
C LYS A 45 -41.36 0.84 -24.12
N THR A 46 -42.24 1.69 -23.60
CA THR A 46 -41.86 2.98 -23.02
C THR A 46 -41.38 2.80 -21.58
N ILE A 47 -40.34 3.54 -21.20
CA ILE A 47 -39.92 3.63 -19.80
C ILE A 47 -40.75 4.70 -19.11
N GLU A 48 -41.41 4.33 -18.01
CA GLU A 48 -42.13 5.27 -17.17
C GLU A 48 -41.22 5.84 -16.06
N PRO A 49 -41.41 7.11 -15.65
CA PRO A 49 -40.75 7.67 -14.48
C PRO A 49 -41.17 6.93 -13.20
N GLU A 50 -40.21 6.31 -12.52
CA GLU A 50 -40.48 5.47 -11.35
C GLU A 50 -39.42 5.66 -10.27
N THR A 51 -39.85 5.51 -9.00
CA THR A 51 -38.92 5.26 -7.90
C THR A 51 -38.81 3.75 -7.70
N ARG A 52 -37.59 3.24 -7.68
CA ARG A 52 -37.24 1.81 -7.66
C ARG A 52 -36.35 1.47 -6.47
N GLY A 53 -36.42 0.22 -6.00
CA GLY A 53 -35.57 -0.34 -4.95
C GLY A 53 -34.48 -1.27 -5.50
N TRP A 54 -33.57 -1.74 -4.64
CA TRP A 54 -32.49 -2.69 -4.97
C TRP A 54 -32.33 -3.80 -3.91
N ASP A 55 -32.29 -5.06 -4.33
CA ASP A 55 -32.43 -6.29 -3.50
C ASP A 55 -31.13 -7.11 -3.53
N GLY A 56 -30.10 -6.58 -4.19
CA GLY A 56 -28.85 -7.27 -4.47
C GLY A 56 -28.79 -7.88 -5.87
N LYS A 57 -29.90 -8.02 -6.60
CA LYS A 57 -29.94 -8.66 -7.93
C LYS A 57 -30.69 -7.85 -8.98
N ASN A 58 -31.87 -7.33 -8.67
CA ASN A 58 -32.74 -6.61 -9.61
C ASN A 58 -33.26 -5.31 -9.00
N THR A 59 -33.67 -4.39 -9.88
CA THR A 59 -34.49 -3.26 -9.48
C THR A 59 -35.97 -3.64 -9.53
N TRP A 60 -36.75 -3.23 -8.54
CA TRP A 60 -38.22 -3.33 -8.58
C TRP A 60 -38.86 -1.97 -8.38
N LYS A 61 -40.07 -1.82 -8.90
CA LYS A 61 -40.88 -0.63 -8.72
C LYS A 61 -41.32 -0.53 -7.26
N LEU A 62 -41.02 0.59 -6.60
CA LEU A 62 -41.56 0.92 -5.28
C LEU A 62 -42.85 1.72 -5.45
N ARG A 63 -42.78 2.79 -6.24
CA ARG A 63 -43.91 3.63 -6.58
C ARG A 63 -43.75 4.19 -7.98
N GLY A 64 -44.86 4.34 -8.70
CA GLY A 64 -44.89 5.24 -9.85
C GLY A 64 -44.72 6.68 -9.38
N LYS A 65 -44.19 7.55 -10.23
CA LYS A 65 -44.38 8.99 -10.03
C LYS A 65 -45.79 9.35 -10.49
N GLU A 66 -46.79 9.05 -9.65
CA GLU A 66 -48.07 9.75 -9.75
C GLU A 66 -47.82 11.16 -9.22
N ASP A 67 -47.72 12.10 -10.17
CA ASP A 67 -47.45 13.53 -10.02
C ASP A 67 -46.15 13.93 -9.29
N ALA A 68 -45.46 14.92 -9.86
CA ALA A 68 -44.36 15.56 -9.15
C ALA A 68 -44.95 16.23 -7.89
N VAL A 69 -44.63 15.68 -6.71
CA VAL A 69 -45.06 16.26 -5.43
C VAL A 69 -44.63 17.73 -5.40
N ASP A 70 -45.60 18.63 -5.37
CA ASP A 70 -45.33 20.06 -5.22
C ASP A 70 -44.92 20.32 -3.76
N TYR A 71 -43.61 20.46 -3.55
CA TYR A 71 -43.04 20.76 -2.24
C TYR A 71 -43.33 22.19 -1.78
N ARG A 72 -43.91 23.05 -2.64
CA ARG A 72 -44.28 24.45 -2.32
C ARG A 72 -43.15 25.18 -1.59
N TYR A 73 -41.94 25.12 -2.15
CA TYR A 73 -40.77 25.79 -1.60
C TYR A 73 -41.07 27.27 -1.37
N MET A 74 -40.94 27.72 -0.13
CA MET A 74 -41.00 29.13 0.27
C MET A 74 -39.81 29.43 1.18
N PRO A 75 -39.27 30.66 1.15
CA PRO A 75 -38.28 31.08 2.14
C PRO A 75 -38.86 30.90 3.55
N ASP A 76 -38.06 30.31 4.44
CA ASP A 76 -38.44 30.17 5.84
C ASP A 76 -38.46 31.57 6.49
N PRO A 77 -39.62 32.08 6.96
CA PRO A 77 -39.72 33.42 7.51
C PRO A 77 -39.08 33.55 8.91
N GLU A 78 -38.84 32.43 9.60
CA GLU A 78 -38.19 32.41 10.91
C GLU A 78 -36.66 32.49 10.80
N LEU A 79 -36.11 32.13 9.63
CA LEU A 79 -34.68 32.16 9.38
C LEU A 79 -34.30 33.43 8.61
N MET A 80 -33.53 34.30 9.25
CA MET A 80 -32.92 35.43 8.55
C MET A 80 -31.94 34.93 7.47
N PRO A 81 -31.85 35.60 6.31
CA PRO A 81 -30.85 35.27 5.30
C PRO A 81 -29.44 35.30 5.88
N ILE A 82 -28.67 34.23 5.64
CA ILE A 82 -27.28 34.16 6.04
C ILE A 82 -26.42 34.76 4.92
N SER A 83 -25.72 35.84 5.23
CA SER A 83 -24.67 36.39 4.36
C SER A 83 -23.31 35.89 4.83
N VAL A 84 -22.58 35.18 3.98
CA VAL A 84 -21.23 34.67 4.28
C VAL A 84 -20.21 35.69 3.76
N GLY A 85 -19.53 36.37 4.68
CA GLY A 85 -18.50 37.35 4.34
C GLY A 85 -17.24 36.71 3.74
N PRO A 86 -16.49 37.44 2.89
CA PRO A 86 -15.27 36.93 2.25
C PRO A 86 -14.20 36.50 3.25
N GLU A 87 -14.12 37.14 4.42
CA GLU A 87 -13.19 36.79 5.50
C GLU A 87 -13.42 35.38 6.04
N ILE A 88 -14.68 34.94 6.16
CA ILE A 88 -15.03 33.59 6.61
C ILE A 88 -14.59 32.56 5.56
N VAL A 89 -14.81 32.88 4.28
CA VAL A 89 -14.41 32.00 3.16
C VAL A 89 -12.89 31.80 3.16
N GLU A 90 -12.12 32.88 3.29
CA GLU A 90 -10.66 32.80 3.32
C GLU A 90 -10.14 32.08 4.57
N GLN A 91 -10.74 32.30 5.74
CA GLN A 91 -10.40 31.56 6.96
C GLN A 91 -10.61 30.06 6.80
N ILE A 92 -11.77 29.63 6.28
CA ILE A 92 -12.07 28.20 6.06
C ILE A 92 -11.10 27.62 5.04
N LYS A 93 -10.83 28.33 3.94
CA LYS A 93 -9.93 27.89 2.88
C LYS A 93 -8.50 27.65 3.40
N GLN A 94 -8.02 28.45 4.34
CA GLN A 94 -6.71 28.27 4.98
C GLN A 94 -6.66 27.06 5.94
N GLN A 95 -7.81 26.62 6.46
CA GLN A 95 -7.90 25.49 7.39
C GLN A 95 -8.21 24.16 6.70
N LEU A 96 -8.66 24.19 5.43
CA LEU A 96 -8.96 22.98 4.68
C LEU A 96 -7.69 22.11 4.54
N PRO A 97 -7.77 20.81 4.86
CA PRO A 97 -6.66 19.91 4.60
C PRO A 97 -6.42 19.80 3.10
N ARG A 98 -5.21 19.39 2.75
CA ARG A 98 -4.85 19.10 1.36
C ARG A 98 -5.77 18.03 0.78
N LEU A 99 -6.19 18.21 -0.47
CA LEU A 99 -7.05 17.24 -1.14
C LEU A 99 -6.29 15.91 -1.34
N PRO A 100 -6.96 14.76 -1.21
CA PRO A 100 -6.34 13.47 -1.48
C PRO A 100 -5.73 13.39 -2.88
N ASP A 101 -6.38 13.95 -3.90
CA ASP A 101 -5.85 13.94 -5.27
C ASP A 101 -4.55 14.75 -5.40
N ASP A 102 -4.45 15.89 -4.72
CA ASP A 102 -3.22 16.71 -4.72
C ASP A 102 -2.07 15.98 -4.03
N ILE A 103 -2.35 15.32 -2.90
CA ILE A 103 -1.39 14.47 -2.19
C ILE A 103 -0.94 13.31 -3.09
N PHE A 104 -1.89 12.63 -3.74
CA PHE A 104 -1.60 11.52 -4.63
C PHE A 104 -0.70 11.97 -5.78
N GLN A 105 -1.02 13.07 -6.45
CA GLN A 105 -0.23 13.61 -7.55
C GLN A 105 1.17 14.05 -7.12
N GLU A 106 1.31 14.61 -5.91
CA GLU A 106 2.61 14.95 -5.35
C GLU A 106 3.49 13.71 -5.15
N LEU A 107 2.95 12.65 -4.53
CA LEU A 107 3.70 11.40 -4.28
C LEU A 107 4.26 10.79 -5.57
N LEU A 108 3.54 10.90 -6.69
CA LEU A 108 3.98 10.35 -7.98
C LEU A 108 5.09 11.16 -8.67
N LYS A 109 5.24 12.44 -8.33
CA LYS A 109 6.18 13.35 -9.00
C LYS A 109 7.54 13.37 -8.27
N PRO A 110 8.63 13.79 -8.96
CA PRO A 110 9.88 14.09 -8.28
C PRO A 110 9.66 15.15 -7.18
N PRO A 111 10.34 15.01 -6.03
CA PRO A 111 11.44 14.08 -5.78
C PRO A 111 11.03 12.70 -5.23
N PHE A 112 9.74 12.48 -5.00
CA PHE A 112 9.24 11.26 -4.35
C PHE A 112 9.14 10.08 -5.31
N SER A 113 8.57 10.29 -6.50
CA SER A 113 8.44 9.29 -7.57
C SER A 113 7.92 7.93 -7.09
N VAL A 114 6.93 7.94 -6.18
CA VAL A 114 6.33 6.74 -5.57
C VAL A 114 5.56 5.97 -6.64
N PRO A 115 5.68 4.63 -6.70
CA PRO A 115 4.84 3.82 -7.58
C PRO A 115 3.34 4.00 -7.30
N VAL A 116 2.52 4.02 -8.35
CA VAL A 116 1.06 4.22 -8.26
C VAL A 116 0.39 3.27 -7.25
N VAL A 117 0.81 2.00 -7.22
CA VAL A 117 0.24 0.98 -6.32
C VAL A 117 0.58 1.27 -4.86
N ASP A 118 1.81 1.67 -4.59
CA ASP A 118 2.28 2.01 -3.24
C ASP A 118 1.59 3.26 -2.73
N ALA A 119 1.50 4.31 -3.56
CA ALA A 119 0.80 5.54 -3.22
C ALA A 119 -0.68 5.28 -2.89
N ARG A 120 -1.37 4.47 -3.70
CA ARG A 120 -2.76 4.05 -3.41
C ARG A 120 -2.87 3.28 -2.10
N THR A 121 -1.89 2.44 -1.79
CA THR A 121 -1.89 1.66 -0.54
C THR A 121 -1.68 2.55 0.68
N MET A 122 -0.76 3.51 0.62
CA MET A 122 -0.55 4.47 1.72
C MET A 122 -1.74 5.41 1.90
N MET A 123 -2.47 5.70 0.83
CA MET A 123 -3.69 6.51 0.84
C MET A 123 -4.96 5.68 1.06
N ALA A 124 -4.85 4.36 1.27
CA ALA A 124 -6.00 3.53 1.51
C ALA A 124 -6.55 3.79 2.92
N GLY A 125 -7.81 4.19 3.00
CA GLY A 125 -8.51 4.46 4.26
C GLY A 125 -8.74 5.95 4.52
N SER A 126 -9.25 6.27 5.70
CA SER A 126 -9.66 7.64 6.07
C SER A 126 -8.57 8.45 6.74
N SER A 127 -7.37 7.90 6.91
CA SER A 127 -6.28 8.53 7.67
C SER A 127 -5.08 8.83 6.77
N THR A 128 -4.54 10.05 6.89
CA THR A 128 -3.31 10.51 6.21
C THR A 128 -2.04 10.09 6.93
N LYS A 129 -2.14 9.36 8.05
CA LYS A 129 -1.00 9.00 8.93
C LYS A 129 0.16 8.34 8.18
N LEU A 130 -0.12 7.40 7.28
CA LEU A 130 0.94 6.71 6.52
C LEU A 130 1.65 7.62 5.53
N VAL A 131 0.92 8.56 4.92
CA VAL A 131 1.49 9.55 4.00
C VAL A 131 2.35 10.56 4.77
N GLU A 132 1.86 11.05 5.92
CA GLU A 132 2.64 11.93 6.80
C GLU A 132 3.91 11.24 7.29
N TYR A 133 3.81 9.96 7.68
CA TYR A 133 4.95 9.14 8.04
C TYR A 133 5.94 8.97 6.87
N TYR A 134 5.45 8.73 5.65
CA TYR A 134 6.29 8.69 4.45
C TYR A 134 7.10 9.98 4.27
N TYR A 135 6.47 11.17 4.41
CA TYR A 135 7.19 12.43 4.29
C TYR A 135 8.26 12.60 5.39
N LYS A 136 7.95 12.22 6.64
CA LYS A 136 8.93 12.25 7.74
C LYS A 136 10.11 11.32 7.47
N VAL A 137 9.84 10.08 7.03
CA VAL A 137 10.88 9.10 6.66
C VAL A 137 11.71 9.61 5.49
N TYR A 138 11.08 10.19 4.46
CA TYR A 138 11.78 10.77 3.32
C TYR A 138 12.74 11.87 3.74
N ASN A 139 12.29 12.80 4.58
CA ASN A 139 13.14 13.90 5.06
C ASN A 139 14.32 13.38 5.88
N ALA A 140 14.09 12.45 6.81
CA ALA A 140 15.15 11.83 7.60
C ALA A 140 16.13 11.01 6.73
N PHE A 141 15.61 10.28 5.74
CA PHE A 141 16.42 9.48 4.82
C PHE A 141 17.35 10.36 3.98
N LYS A 142 16.85 11.49 3.48
CA LYS A 142 17.66 12.49 2.77
C LYS A 142 18.71 13.12 3.68
N ALA A 143 18.33 13.49 4.91
CA ALA A 143 19.25 14.07 5.89
C ALA A 143 20.40 13.10 6.25
N ASN A 144 20.14 11.80 6.32
CA ASN A 144 21.14 10.78 6.64
C ASN A 144 22.01 10.35 5.42
N GLY A 145 21.83 11.02 4.27
CA GLY A 145 22.62 10.78 3.05
C GLY A 145 22.06 9.70 2.12
N GLY A 146 20.78 9.37 2.24
CA GLY A 146 20.10 8.46 1.32
C GLY A 146 19.95 9.04 -0.10
N THR A 147 20.18 8.20 -1.11
CA THR A 147 20.23 8.66 -2.52
C THR A 147 19.07 8.16 -3.37
N LYS A 148 18.39 7.08 -2.96
CA LYS A 148 17.32 6.43 -3.74
C LYS A 148 15.96 6.47 -3.01
N PRO A 149 15.14 7.52 -3.18
CA PRO A 149 13.83 7.64 -2.54
C PRO A 149 12.85 6.50 -2.82
N SER A 150 12.95 5.86 -3.99
CA SER A 150 12.07 4.74 -4.38
C SER A 150 12.14 3.54 -3.43
N VAL A 151 13.18 3.45 -2.60
CA VAL A 151 13.29 2.42 -1.56
C VAL A 151 12.31 2.67 -0.41
N ILE A 152 11.97 3.93 -0.12
CA ILE A 152 11.14 4.30 1.04
C ILE A 152 9.74 3.69 0.93
N SER A 153 9.06 3.87 -0.21
CA SER A 153 7.71 3.33 -0.40
C SER A 153 7.72 1.81 -0.31
N ASN A 154 8.76 1.16 -0.83
CA ASN A 154 8.92 -0.29 -0.77
C ASN A 154 9.02 -0.81 0.68
N TRP A 155 9.81 -0.13 1.52
CA TRP A 155 9.95 -0.50 2.93
C TRP A 155 8.67 -0.23 3.72
N ILE A 156 8.01 0.90 3.51
CA ILE A 156 6.77 1.22 4.23
C ILE A 156 5.66 0.24 3.83
N VAL A 157 5.40 0.09 2.52
CA VAL A 157 4.25 -0.67 2.02
C VAL A 157 4.46 -2.17 2.13
N HIS A 158 5.64 -2.69 1.77
CA HIS A 158 5.83 -4.13 1.69
C HIS A 158 6.54 -4.74 2.90
N ARG A 159 7.33 -3.98 3.65
CA ARG A 159 8.02 -4.49 4.85
C ARG A 159 7.26 -4.12 6.11
N LEU A 160 7.08 -2.84 6.39
CA LEU A 160 6.45 -2.38 7.62
C LEU A 160 4.98 -2.80 7.71
N LEU A 161 4.15 -2.44 6.72
CA LEU A 161 2.74 -2.87 6.73
C LEU A 161 2.60 -4.39 6.64
N GLY A 162 3.50 -5.05 5.91
CA GLY A 162 3.55 -6.52 5.85
C GLY A 162 3.77 -7.17 7.22
N GLU A 163 4.71 -6.64 8.02
CA GLU A 163 4.98 -7.15 9.36
C GLU A 163 3.90 -6.75 10.38
N LEU A 164 3.36 -5.54 10.29
CA LEU A 164 2.23 -5.12 11.14
C LEU A 164 1.02 -6.04 10.94
N ASN A 165 0.69 -6.36 9.69
CA ASN A 165 -0.38 -7.31 9.37
C ASN A 165 -0.10 -8.72 9.91
N GLN A 166 1.13 -9.22 9.79
CA GLN A 166 1.51 -10.54 10.36
C GLN A 166 1.36 -10.59 11.88
N ASN A 167 1.57 -9.46 12.56
CA ASN A 167 1.44 -9.35 14.01
C ASN A 167 0.06 -8.85 14.48
N ASN A 168 -0.91 -8.69 13.56
CA ASN A 168 -2.23 -8.09 13.82
C ASN A 168 -2.16 -6.73 14.55
N LYS A 169 -1.14 -5.92 14.26
CA LYS A 169 -0.95 -4.58 14.82
C LYS A 169 -1.41 -3.52 13.83
N GLN A 170 -2.02 -2.45 14.34
CA GLN A 170 -2.27 -1.25 13.52
C GLN A 170 -0.99 -0.42 13.40
N PHE A 171 -0.91 0.39 12.34
CA PHE A 171 0.21 1.30 12.15
C PHE A 171 0.23 2.39 13.23
N ASP A 172 1.38 2.52 13.90
CA ASP A 172 1.68 3.56 14.86
C ASP A 172 3.16 3.98 14.70
N GLU A 173 3.39 5.29 14.55
CA GLU A 173 4.72 5.88 14.40
C GLU A 173 5.60 5.68 15.65
N SER A 174 4.99 5.46 16.83
CA SER A 174 5.73 5.16 18.07
C SER A 174 6.42 3.80 18.06
N VAL A 175 5.87 2.81 17.33
CA VAL A 175 6.45 1.46 17.23
C VAL A 175 7.69 1.46 16.35
N VAL A 176 7.62 2.18 15.22
CA VAL A 176 8.76 2.34 14.31
C VAL A 176 8.91 3.83 13.99
N PRO A 177 9.75 4.56 14.75
CA PRO A 177 10.02 5.97 14.48
C PRO A 177 10.53 6.20 13.06
N ALA A 178 10.13 7.31 12.43
CA ALA A 178 10.52 7.63 11.06
C ALA A 178 12.04 7.74 10.88
N THR A 179 12.73 8.27 11.90
CA THR A 179 14.19 8.39 11.96
C THR A 179 14.89 7.04 11.99
N PHE A 180 14.35 6.08 12.75
CA PHE A 180 14.87 4.72 12.82
C PHE A 180 14.78 4.02 11.46
N LEU A 181 13.60 4.05 10.83
CA LEU A 181 13.41 3.41 9.53
C LEU A 181 14.30 4.05 8.46
N ALA A 182 14.44 5.38 8.48
CA ALA A 182 15.34 6.10 7.60
C ALA A 182 16.81 5.67 7.75
N ASP A 183 17.34 5.61 8.98
CA ASP A 183 18.72 5.19 9.23
C ASP A 183 18.96 3.73 8.82
N LEU A 184 17.99 2.84 9.10
CA LEU A 184 18.04 1.44 8.68
C LEU A 184 18.18 1.32 7.16
N MET A 185 17.36 2.06 6.41
CA MET A 185 17.42 2.07 4.95
C MET A 185 18.72 2.64 4.41
N VAL A 186 19.27 3.70 5.03
CA VAL A 186 20.57 4.27 4.64
C VAL A 186 21.70 3.27 4.86
N ARG A 187 21.69 2.52 5.98
CA ARG A 187 22.70 1.46 6.25
C ARG A 187 22.62 0.34 5.23
N VAL A 188 21.42 -0.06 4.83
CA VAL A 188 21.20 -1.02 3.73
C VAL A 188 21.70 -0.47 2.39
N GLU A 189 21.43 0.81 2.09
CA GLU A 189 21.88 1.45 0.84
C GLU A 189 23.41 1.55 0.77
N LYS A 190 24.06 1.94 1.87
CA LYS A 190 25.52 1.98 2.03
C LYS A 190 26.16 0.60 2.16
N LYS A 191 25.36 -0.47 2.05
CA LYS A 191 25.79 -1.86 2.17
C LYS A 191 26.48 -2.21 3.50
N LYS A 192 26.22 -1.48 4.59
CA LYS A 192 26.71 -1.85 5.93
C LYS A 192 26.04 -3.13 6.45
N ILE A 193 24.78 -3.32 6.07
CA ILE A 193 24.00 -4.53 6.35
C ILE A 193 23.30 -4.99 5.07
N THR A 194 22.93 -6.27 5.02
CA THR A 194 22.15 -6.81 3.89
C THR A 194 20.68 -6.38 4.00
N LYS A 195 19.96 -6.45 2.88
CA LYS A 195 18.50 -6.23 2.87
C LYS A 195 17.76 -7.21 3.80
N THR A 196 18.27 -8.44 3.91
CA THR A 196 17.69 -9.49 4.75
C THR A 196 17.89 -9.16 6.23
N SER A 197 19.11 -8.78 6.62
CA SER A 197 19.41 -8.32 7.99
C SER A 197 18.54 -7.12 8.38
N GLY A 198 18.43 -6.11 7.50
CA GLY A 198 17.57 -4.97 7.78
C GLY A 198 16.09 -5.34 7.93
N ALA A 199 15.57 -6.26 7.11
CA ALA A 199 14.20 -6.74 7.26
C ALA A 199 13.99 -7.51 8.59
N LEU A 200 14.99 -8.25 9.04
CA LEU A 200 14.96 -8.96 10.33
C LEU A 200 14.93 -7.98 11.51
N ILE A 201 15.77 -6.93 11.46
CA ILE A 201 15.77 -5.85 12.45
C ILE A 201 14.39 -5.19 12.52
N LEU A 202 13.82 -4.81 11.38
CA LEU A 202 12.48 -4.22 11.34
C LEU A 202 11.42 -5.17 11.92
N LYS A 203 11.49 -6.46 11.58
CA LYS A 203 10.58 -7.47 12.14
C LYS A 203 10.69 -7.58 13.66
N HIS A 204 11.92 -7.57 14.19
CA HIS A 204 12.16 -7.59 15.64
C HIS A 204 11.54 -6.37 16.32
N VAL A 205 11.77 -5.17 15.78
CA VAL A 205 11.21 -3.92 16.32
C VAL A 205 9.68 -3.91 16.26
N VAL A 206 9.07 -4.37 15.16
CA VAL A 206 7.61 -4.45 15.06
C VAL A 206 7.02 -5.43 16.08
N ALA A 207 7.69 -6.57 16.32
CA ALA A 207 7.23 -7.59 17.25
C ALA A 207 7.37 -7.13 18.71
N ASN A 208 8.56 -6.68 19.10
CA ASN A 208 8.95 -6.45 20.50
C ASN A 208 8.95 -4.97 20.92
N GLY A 209 8.88 -4.05 19.96
CA GLY A 209 9.11 -2.62 20.18
C GLY A 209 10.60 -2.27 20.11
N LEU A 210 10.88 -0.97 20.13
CA LEU A 210 12.22 -0.42 20.34
C LEU A 210 12.40 -0.15 21.83
N GLU A 211 13.46 -0.69 22.44
CA GLU A 211 13.82 -0.33 23.80
C GLU A 211 14.34 1.12 23.85
N THR A 212 14.24 1.76 25.02
CA THR A 212 14.69 3.14 25.19
C THR A 212 16.20 3.22 24.94
N ASN A 213 16.63 4.13 24.06
CA ASN A 213 18.01 4.30 23.60
C ASN A 213 18.63 3.14 22.81
N GLN A 214 17.86 2.10 22.47
CA GLN A 214 18.38 1.02 21.63
C GLN A 214 18.60 1.54 20.21
N THR A 215 19.84 1.42 19.73
CA THR A 215 20.25 1.87 18.40
C THR A 215 20.22 0.72 17.40
N ILE A 216 20.35 1.05 16.11
CA ILE A 216 20.51 0.04 15.06
C ILE A 216 21.84 -0.70 15.23
N ASP A 217 22.89 -0.04 15.72
CA ASP A 217 24.18 -0.70 15.99
C ASP A 217 24.02 -1.77 17.08
N ASP A 218 23.32 -1.45 18.18
CA ASP A 218 23.05 -2.42 19.25
C ASP A 218 22.30 -3.65 18.73
N LEU A 219 21.32 -3.44 17.85
CA LEU A 219 20.56 -4.53 17.22
C LEU A 219 21.43 -5.33 16.23
N ILE A 220 22.32 -4.67 15.50
CA ILE A 220 23.27 -5.35 14.61
C ILE A 220 24.20 -6.25 15.42
N ASP A 221 24.73 -5.75 16.53
CA ASP A 221 25.66 -6.50 17.38
C ASP A 221 24.94 -7.63 18.13
N GLN A 222 23.76 -7.36 18.70
CA GLN A 222 22.96 -8.34 19.44
C GLN A 222 22.58 -9.55 18.58
N PHE A 223 22.22 -9.31 17.31
CA PHE A 223 21.85 -10.37 16.38
C PHE A 223 23.04 -10.82 15.50
N ASP A 224 24.23 -10.25 15.71
CA ASP A 224 25.44 -10.50 14.93
C ASP A 224 25.15 -10.42 13.41
N LEU A 225 24.48 -9.34 13.01
CA LEU A 225 23.97 -9.11 11.64
C LEU A 225 24.87 -8.24 10.78
N GLY A 226 26.06 -7.90 11.30
CA GLY A 226 27.08 -7.15 10.59
C GLY A 226 27.47 -7.88 9.30
N LYS A 227 27.85 -7.11 8.28
CA LYS A 227 28.48 -7.72 7.11
C LYS A 227 29.81 -8.34 7.50
N ALA A 228 30.03 -9.58 7.07
CA ALA A 228 31.26 -10.33 7.30
C ALA A 228 32.44 -9.82 6.41
N GLU A 229 32.58 -8.51 6.21
CA GLU A 229 33.62 -7.93 5.34
C GLU A 229 34.86 -7.47 6.14
N ASP A 230 34.82 -7.41 7.47
CA ASP A 230 35.96 -6.97 8.31
C ASP A 230 37.05 -8.05 8.53
N SER A 231 36.92 -9.24 7.92
CA SER A 231 38.00 -10.23 7.79
C SER A 231 37.89 -10.97 6.45
N ALA A 232 38.19 -10.27 5.36
CA ALA A 232 38.02 -10.73 3.98
C ALA A 232 38.65 -12.12 3.67
N GLN A 233 39.69 -12.53 4.41
CA GLN A 233 40.34 -13.83 4.22
C GLN A 233 39.55 -15.00 4.86
N ASP A 234 39.07 -14.83 6.09
CA ASP A 234 38.41 -15.91 6.84
C ASP A 234 36.98 -16.16 6.35
N VAL A 235 36.32 -15.10 5.87
CA VAL A 235 34.92 -15.17 5.41
C VAL A 235 34.81 -15.75 4.00
N HIS A 236 35.76 -15.48 3.11
CA HIS A 236 35.78 -16.13 1.80
C HIS A 236 36.01 -17.64 1.94
N VAL A 237 36.90 -18.05 2.86
CA VAL A 237 37.16 -19.46 3.18
C VAL A 237 35.94 -20.10 3.84
N ALA A 238 35.29 -19.42 4.79
CA ALA A 238 34.06 -19.89 5.42
C ALA A 238 32.91 -20.03 4.41
N LEU A 239 32.72 -19.03 3.54
CA LEU A 239 31.69 -19.05 2.50
C LEU A 239 31.93 -20.19 1.50
N GLN A 240 33.17 -20.35 1.03
CA GLN A 240 33.54 -21.45 0.14
C GLN A 240 33.29 -22.81 0.80
N THR A 241 33.65 -22.97 2.07
CA THR A 241 33.45 -24.21 2.85
C THR A 241 31.97 -24.54 3.00
N VAL A 242 31.13 -23.54 3.33
CA VAL A 242 29.69 -23.74 3.46
C VAL A 242 29.04 -24.01 2.10
N CYS A 243 29.44 -23.30 1.05
CA CYS A 243 28.99 -23.59 -0.32
C CYS A 243 29.31 -25.03 -0.71
N GLN A 244 30.54 -25.51 -0.47
CA GLN A 244 30.93 -26.90 -0.71
C GLN A 244 30.10 -27.90 0.11
N LYS A 245 29.83 -27.61 1.39
CA LYS A 245 28.95 -28.44 2.23
C LYS A 245 27.52 -28.50 1.70
N VAL A 246 26.96 -27.37 1.26
CA VAL A 246 25.59 -27.29 0.73
C VAL A 246 25.49 -28.02 -0.62
N ILE A 247 26.51 -27.86 -1.49
CA ILE A 247 26.64 -28.61 -2.75
C ILE A 247 26.67 -30.12 -2.46
N ALA A 248 27.51 -30.56 -1.52
CA ALA A 248 27.62 -31.97 -1.15
C ALA A 248 26.32 -32.57 -0.55
N LYS A 249 25.54 -31.76 0.17
CA LYS A 249 24.26 -32.18 0.77
C LYS A 249 23.10 -32.25 -0.24
N HIS A 250 23.22 -31.61 -1.40
CA HIS A 250 22.13 -31.49 -2.39
C HIS A 250 22.58 -31.86 -3.82
N PRO A 251 23.05 -33.11 -4.06
CA PRO A 251 23.51 -33.53 -5.38
C PRO A 251 22.39 -33.54 -6.43
N ASP A 252 21.15 -33.78 -6.01
CA ASP A 252 19.95 -33.74 -6.86
C ASP A 252 19.69 -32.37 -7.48
N VAL A 253 20.04 -31.30 -6.76
CA VAL A 253 19.89 -29.92 -7.23
C VAL A 253 20.97 -29.56 -8.24
N ILE A 254 22.17 -30.13 -8.12
CA ILE A 254 23.28 -29.91 -9.08
C ILE A 254 22.89 -30.41 -10.47
N ASP A 255 22.31 -31.60 -10.57
CA ASP A 255 21.87 -32.15 -11.85
C ASP A 255 20.69 -31.36 -12.45
N ARG A 256 19.82 -30.79 -11.60
CA ARG A 256 18.78 -29.85 -12.02
C ARG A 256 19.33 -28.49 -12.46
N ILE A 257 20.48 -28.05 -11.98
CA ILE A 257 21.10 -26.79 -12.42
C ILE A 257 21.59 -26.90 -13.86
N LYS A 258 22.12 -28.07 -14.28
CA LYS A 258 22.55 -28.33 -15.67
C LYS A 258 21.41 -28.17 -16.68
N THR A 259 20.18 -28.49 -16.29
CA THR A 259 18.98 -28.39 -17.14
C THR A 259 18.18 -27.11 -16.91
N ASN A 260 18.21 -26.54 -15.70
CA ASN A 260 17.54 -25.30 -15.34
C ASN A 260 18.43 -24.42 -14.43
N PRO A 261 19.12 -23.41 -15.00
CA PRO A 261 20.02 -22.53 -14.26
C PRO A 261 19.37 -21.77 -13.09
N LYS A 262 18.03 -21.59 -13.09
CA LYS A 262 17.32 -20.91 -11.98
C LYS A 262 17.33 -21.74 -10.69
N SER A 263 17.61 -23.04 -10.77
CA SER A 263 17.69 -23.94 -9.61
C SER A 263 18.80 -23.55 -8.63
N ILE A 264 19.80 -22.77 -9.06
CA ILE A 264 20.86 -22.26 -8.18
C ILE A 264 20.32 -21.38 -7.05
N LYS A 265 19.15 -20.73 -7.24
CA LYS A 265 18.50 -19.92 -6.20
C LYS A 265 18.11 -20.73 -4.97
N PHE A 266 17.86 -22.04 -5.12
CA PHE A 266 17.62 -22.92 -3.98
C PHE A 266 18.88 -23.05 -3.11
N LEU A 267 20.05 -23.30 -3.74
CA LEU A 267 21.34 -23.39 -3.04
C LEU A 267 21.72 -22.06 -2.39
N VAL A 268 21.49 -20.94 -3.08
CA VAL A 268 21.67 -19.59 -2.51
C VAL A 268 20.83 -19.45 -1.24
N GLY A 269 19.56 -19.88 -1.25
CA GLY A 269 18.70 -19.87 -0.08
C GLY A 269 19.21 -20.72 1.09
N GLN A 270 19.80 -21.90 0.81
CA GLN A 270 20.38 -22.76 1.85
C GLN A 270 21.65 -22.16 2.47
N VAL A 271 22.55 -21.63 1.65
CA VAL A 271 23.77 -20.95 2.14
C VAL A 271 23.38 -19.69 2.93
N MET A 272 22.37 -18.94 2.48
CA MET A 272 21.85 -17.79 3.23
C MET A 272 21.28 -18.17 4.60
N ARG A 273 20.66 -19.35 4.73
CA ARG A 273 20.16 -19.83 6.03
C ARG A 273 21.30 -20.15 7.00
N GLU A 274 22.34 -20.82 6.53
CA GLU A 274 23.54 -21.15 7.34
C GLU A 274 24.26 -19.88 7.82
N PHE A 275 24.34 -18.84 6.98
CA PHE A 275 24.89 -17.54 7.35
C PHE A 275 23.89 -16.55 7.94
N GLN A 276 22.67 -16.98 8.27
CA GLN A 276 21.60 -16.14 8.82
C GLN A 276 21.36 -14.83 8.03
N GLY A 277 21.62 -14.84 6.71
CA GLY A 277 21.45 -13.67 5.83
C GLY A 277 22.55 -12.61 5.92
N ARG A 278 23.68 -12.86 6.61
CA ARG A 278 24.83 -11.94 6.72
C ARG A 278 25.56 -11.73 5.40
N VAL A 279 25.58 -12.75 4.55
CA VAL A 279 26.20 -12.69 3.22
C VAL A 279 25.13 -12.37 2.19
N ASP A 280 25.42 -11.41 1.30
CA ASP A 280 24.48 -11.03 0.27
C ASP A 280 24.29 -12.15 -0.78
N ALA A 281 23.07 -12.25 -1.31
CA ALA A 281 22.71 -13.31 -2.25
C ALA A 281 23.54 -13.28 -3.54
N ALA A 282 24.03 -12.11 -3.98
CA ALA A 282 24.79 -11.99 -5.22
C ALA A 282 26.23 -12.53 -5.07
N SER A 283 26.86 -12.29 -3.92
CA SER A 283 28.16 -12.86 -3.55
C SER A 283 28.08 -14.38 -3.42
N ILE A 284 27.03 -14.90 -2.77
CA ILE A 284 26.78 -16.36 -2.68
C ILE A 284 26.56 -16.96 -4.07
N GLU A 285 25.71 -16.35 -4.89
CA GLU A 285 25.41 -16.85 -6.24
C GLU A 285 26.67 -16.86 -7.11
N SER A 286 27.54 -15.85 -7.00
CA SER A 286 28.81 -15.79 -7.72
C SER A 286 29.78 -16.88 -7.27
N MET A 287 29.87 -17.15 -5.96
CA MET A 287 30.69 -18.23 -5.39
C MET A 287 30.19 -19.63 -5.78
N LEU A 288 28.87 -19.86 -5.75
CA LEU A 288 28.30 -21.13 -6.16
C LEU A 288 28.54 -21.39 -7.66
N LYS A 289 28.49 -20.35 -8.51
CA LYS A 289 28.80 -20.47 -9.93
C LYS A 289 30.27 -20.75 -10.22
N SER A 290 31.20 -20.35 -9.36
CA SER A 290 32.62 -20.68 -9.54
C SER A 290 32.99 -22.08 -9.06
N LEU A 291 32.18 -22.68 -8.18
CA LEU A 291 32.39 -24.01 -7.62
C LEU A 291 31.67 -25.15 -8.37
N LEU A 292 30.72 -24.82 -9.25
CA LEU A 292 29.92 -25.74 -10.07
C LEU A 292 30.44 -25.79 -11.51
#